data_AF-A0A1Z3NA83-F1
#
_entry.id   AF-A0A1Z3NA83-F1
#
_cell.length_a   1.000
_cell.length_b   1.000
_cell.length_c   1.000
_cell.angle_alpha   90.00
_cell.angle_beta   90.00
_cell.angle_gamma   90.00
#
_symmetry.space_group_name_H-M   'P 1'
#
loop_
_entity.id
_entity.type
_entity.pdbx_description
1 polymer ?
#
loop_
_entity_poly.entity_id
_entity_poly.type
_entity_poly.pdbx_seq_one_letter_code
_entity_poly.pdbx_strand_id
1 'polypeptide(L)'
;MSMKKQLWTVLSLMLFAGSAWAQAMGSLAVNGTGGENQGFRKVKAVRCDAAKRGSCDNPVFFDLNKPTAVPAGMYIVGFENSINPDLVEVRQGSTTTLQLERIDIPVNMRDQKVRVYRDMSKLVEQQKIYMTMFYMKRHFFFLDKDNFGDLYLAGAWERDFVQRFTYEACDNVQDGDDAPASVKRAVKICEAWGAARSPKDLRSLFNFNVVEQQKDGSFDQIWVSTPSDSLVMRHPPYLVAVPLKNSTFVSVFPGAYRINVEGKDAKGKTIKNVSIEVGNYSKSGSTLGFSLNVDGLFTNLGEGDCASARTWETESRAYCTSDDQEGCDRSAASSCTPM
;
A
#
# COMPACT_ATOMS: atom_id res chain seq x y z
N MET A 1 59.01 -51.86 -31.15
CA MET A 1 57.86 -52.64 -30.60
C MET A 1 57.03 -51.68 -29.75
N SER A 2 56.02 -51.04 -30.32
CA SER A 2 54.63 -51.50 -30.51
C SER A 2 53.72 -51.11 -29.35
N MET A 3 52.91 -50.07 -29.60
CA MET A 3 51.62 -49.82 -28.95
C MET A 3 50.72 -51.06 -29.03
N LYS A 4 49.88 -51.30 -28.01
CA LYS A 4 48.39 -51.25 -28.10
C LYS A 4 47.70 -51.90 -26.90
N LYS A 5 46.75 -51.11 -26.35
CA LYS A 5 45.37 -51.45 -25.96
C LYS A 5 45.14 -52.50 -24.86
N GLN A 6 44.57 -52.05 -23.74
CA GLN A 6 43.25 -52.47 -23.24
C GLN A 6 42.83 -51.50 -22.12
N LEU A 7 41.81 -50.68 -22.38
CA LEU A 7 40.45 -50.79 -21.82
C LEU A 7 40.40 -50.36 -20.36
N TRP A 8 39.74 -49.23 -20.07
CA TRP A 8 38.62 -49.12 -19.14
C TRP A 8 38.07 -47.70 -19.31
N THR A 9 37.14 -47.60 -20.26
CA THR A 9 36.31 -46.42 -20.51
C THR A 9 35.32 -46.33 -19.35
N VAL A 10 35.60 -45.50 -18.34
CA VAL A 10 34.55 -45.05 -17.42
C VAL A 10 33.97 -43.76 -17.96
N LEU A 11 32.80 -43.95 -18.55
CA LEU A 11 31.83 -42.96 -18.96
C LEU A 11 31.41 -42.14 -17.72
N SER A 12 32.06 -41.02 -17.45
CA SER A 12 31.53 -39.98 -16.54
C SER A 12 30.95 -38.84 -17.38
N LEU A 13 29.87 -39.15 -18.07
CA LEU A 13 28.93 -38.18 -18.61
C LEU A 13 27.72 -38.14 -17.68
N MET A 14 27.40 -36.93 -17.23
CA MET A 14 26.15 -36.50 -16.61
C MET A 14 25.88 -36.92 -15.17
N LEU A 15 25.94 -35.91 -14.28
CA LEU A 15 24.86 -35.54 -13.36
C LEU A 15 25.17 -34.20 -12.69
N PHE A 16 25.40 -33.17 -13.51
CA PHE A 16 25.03 -31.80 -13.13
C PHE A 16 23.74 -31.44 -13.89
N ALA A 17 22.71 -32.26 -13.69
CA ALA A 17 21.36 -31.74 -13.74
C ALA A 17 21.20 -30.92 -12.45
N GLY A 18 21.70 -29.68 -12.48
CA GLY A 18 21.24 -28.69 -11.53
C GLY A 18 19.73 -28.70 -11.65
N SER A 19 19.06 -29.12 -10.57
CA SER A 19 17.63 -29.00 -10.40
C SER A 19 17.29 -27.52 -10.29
N ALA A 20 17.40 -26.81 -11.41
CA ALA A 20 16.55 -25.68 -11.67
C ALA A 20 15.14 -26.26 -11.70
N TRP A 21 14.51 -26.28 -10.53
CA TRP A 21 13.06 -26.34 -10.46
C TRP A 21 12.61 -25.23 -11.40
N ALA A 22 12.06 -25.60 -12.55
CA ALA A 22 11.40 -24.66 -13.42
C ALA A 22 10.26 -24.09 -12.59
N GLN A 23 10.51 -22.97 -11.91
CA GLN A 23 9.48 -22.29 -11.16
C GLN A 23 8.39 -21.99 -12.18
N ALA A 24 7.17 -22.42 -11.88
CA ALA A 24 6.01 -22.11 -12.68
C ALA A 24 5.97 -20.59 -12.90
N MET A 25 6.28 -20.11 -14.11
CA MET A 25 6.34 -18.68 -14.41
C MET A 25 4.97 -18.19 -14.87
N GLY A 26 4.59 -17.00 -14.40
CA GLY A 26 3.55 -16.18 -14.99
C GLY A 26 4.14 -14.87 -15.49
N SER A 27 3.29 -13.88 -15.71
CA SER A 27 3.69 -12.52 -16.07
C SER A 27 2.88 -11.50 -15.30
N LEU A 28 3.51 -10.39 -14.93
CA LEU A 28 2.87 -9.24 -14.30
C LEU A 28 3.07 -8.01 -15.20
N ALA A 29 1.98 -7.29 -15.47
CA ALA A 29 2.00 -6.02 -16.18
C ALA A 29 1.23 -4.98 -15.37
N VAL A 30 1.82 -3.80 -15.20
CA VAL A 30 1.09 -2.63 -14.69
C VAL A 30 0.99 -1.65 -15.85
N ASN A 31 -0.24 -1.28 -16.17
CA ASN A 31 -0.56 -0.47 -17.32
C ASN A 31 -1.08 0.89 -16.88
N GLY A 32 -0.82 1.90 -17.69
CA GLY A 32 -1.23 3.27 -17.45
C GLY A 32 -0.29 4.27 -18.10
N THR A 33 -0.68 5.54 -18.04
CA THR A 33 0.23 6.62 -18.45
C THR A 33 0.90 7.14 -17.19
N GLY A 34 2.22 7.02 -17.07
CA GLY A 34 2.92 7.69 -15.96
C GLY A 34 2.69 9.20 -16.06
N GLY A 35 2.41 9.86 -14.93
CA GLY A 35 2.30 11.32 -14.87
C GLY A 35 3.52 11.99 -15.47
N GLU A 36 3.38 13.25 -15.91
CA GLU A 36 4.43 14.00 -16.63
C GLU A 36 5.79 13.98 -15.90
N ASN A 37 5.78 13.91 -14.56
CA ASN A 37 6.98 13.91 -13.72
C ASN A 37 7.24 12.61 -12.97
N GLN A 38 6.43 11.57 -13.21
CA GLN A 38 6.73 10.21 -12.75
C GLN A 38 7.80 9.60 -13.66
N GLY A 39 8.98 10.20 -13.66
CA GLY A 39 10.02 10.01 -14.68
C GLY A 39 10.64 8.62 -14.70
N PHE A 40 10.61 7.90 -13.57
CA PHE A 40 11.16 6.55 -13.49
C PHE A 40 10.19 5.51 -14.05
N ARG A 41 8.87 5.73 -13.91
CA ARG A 41 7.81 4.81 -14.36
C ARG A 41 8.09 3.35 -13.96
N LYS A 42 8.62 3.16 -12.75
CA LYS A 42 9.02 1.86 -12.23
C LYS A 42 7.93 1.25 -11.37
N VAL A 43 7.70 -0.02 -11.61
CA VAL A 43 6.87 -0.91 -10.80
C VAL A 43 7.78 -1.73 -9.93
N LYS A 44 7.36 -1.94 -8.69
CA LYS A 44 7.99 -2.83 -7.71
C LYS A 44 7.01 -3.94 -7.37
N ALA A 45 7.46 -5.17 -7.40
CA ALA A 45 6.66 -6.32 -7.00
C ALA A 45 7.46 -7.22 -6.07
N VAL A 46 6.81 -7.73 -5.02
CA VAL A 46 7.43 -8.61 -4.02
C VAL A 46 6.54 -9.82 -3.87
N ARG A 47 7.06 -11.01 -4.22
CA ARG A 47 6.34 -12.26 -3.97
C ARG A 47 6.40 -12.59 -2.49
N CYS A 48 5.25 -12.88 -1.88
CA CYS A 48 5.17 -13.30 -0.49
C CYS A 48 4.36 -14.58 -0.37
N ASP A 49 4.75 -15.43 0.58
CA ASP A 49 3.95 -16.58 0.99
C ASP A 49 2.76 -16.08 1.81
N ALA A 50 1.55 -16.26 1.27
CA ALA A 50 0.32 -15.84 1.94
C ALA A 50 0.04 -16.66 3.22
N ALA A 51 0.59 -17.87 3.35
CA ALA A 51 0.44 -18.71 4.53
C ALA A 51 1.49 -18.42 5.62
N LYS A 52 2.63 -17.83 5.25
CA LYS A 52 3.76 -17.59 6.17
C LYS A 52 4.24 -16.16 6.17
N ARG A 53 3.99 -15.48 7.30
CA ARG A 53 4.39 -14.09 7.52
C ARG A 53 5.91 -13.89 7.51
N GLY A 54 6.38 -12.84 6.85
CA GLY A 54 7.81 -12.52 6.73
C GLY A 54 8.56 -13.41 5.73
N SER A 55 7.86 -14.25 4.98
CA SER A 55 8.44 -15.11 3.96
C SER A 55 8.16 -14.50 2.58
N CYS A 56 9.02 -13.58 2.17
CA CYS A 56 8.94 -12.91 0.88
C CYS A 56 10.27 -13.03 0.13
N ASP A 57 10.19 -13.08 -1.19
CA ASP A 57 11.36 -13.08 -2.06
C ASP A 57 11.96 -11.67 -2.18
N ASN A 58 13.09 -11.59 -2.88
CA ASN A 58 13.67 -10.33 -3.29
C ASN A 58 12.72 -9.55 -4.20
N PRO A 59 12.67 -8.22 -4.09
CA PRO A 59 11.84 -7.40 -4.96
C PRO A 59 12.27 -7.51 -6.43
N VAL A 60 11.28 -7.49 -7.31
CA VAL A 60 11.45 -7.39 -8.76
C VAL A 60 11.02 -5.99 -9.19
N PHE A 61 11.87 -5.33 -9.99
CA PHE A 61 11.61 -4.01 -10.55
C PHE A 61 11.47 -4.08 -12.06
N PHE A 62 10.44 -3.42 -12.59
CA PHE A 62 10.19 -3.42 -14.02
C PHE A 62 9.52 -2.13 -14.49
N ASP A 63 9.53 -1.92 -15.80
CA ASP A 63 8.96 -0.72 -16.41
C ASP A 63 7.43 -0.82 -16.51
N LEU A 64 6.76 0.32 -16.31
CA LEU A 64 5.34 0.48 -16.63
C LEU A 64 5.06 0.12 -18.10
N ASN A 65 3.90 -0.49 -18.36
CA ASN A 65 3.44 -0.98 -19.66
C ASN A 65 4.31 -2.09 -20.29
N LYS A 66 5.17 -2.75 -19.50
CA LYS A 66 5.95 -3.91 -19.95
C LYS A 66 5.58 -5.16 -19.13
N PRO A 67 4.97 -6.18 -19.76
CA PRO A 67 4.80 -7.47 -19.12
C PRO A 67 6.15 -8.05 -18.72
N THR A 68 6.28 -8.44 -17.45
CA THR A 68 7.52 -8.96 -16.89
C THR A 68 7.27 -10.37 -16.34
N ALA A 69 8.06 -11.32 -16.80
CA ALA A 69 7.99 -12.69 -16.33
C ALA A 69 8.41 -12.76 -14.86
N VAL A 70 7.53 -13.30 -14.02
CA VAL A 70 7.78 -13.48 -12.57
C VAL A 70 7.27 -14.86 -12.14
N PRO A 71 7.84 -15.47 -11.09
CA PRO A 71 7.33 -16.74 -10.56
C PRO A 71 5.85 -16.64 -10.17
N ALA A 72 5.08 -17.70 -10.33
CA ALA A 72 3.70 -17.75 -9.85
C ALA A 72 3.66 -17.57 -8.32
N GLY A 73 2.59 -16.94 -7.82
CA GLY A 73 2.35 -16.69 -6.40
C GLY A 73 1.62 -15.38 -6.12
N MET A 74 1.60 -14.99 -4.85
CA MET A 74 0.95 -13.76 -4.39
C MET A 74 1.96 -12.63 -4.27
N TYR A 75 1.61 -11.46 -4.80
CA TYR A 75 2.50 -10.31 -4.87
C TYR A 75 1.93 -9.10 -4.16
N ILE A 76 2.78 -8.39 -3.43
CA ILE A 76 2.55 -6.97 -3.13
C ILE A 76 3.12 -6.20 -4.31
N VAL A 77 2.31 -5.34 -4.92
CA VAL A 77 2.70 -4.54 -6.09
C VAL A 77 2.58 -3.06 -5.76
N GLY A 78 3.61 -2.29 -6.10
CA GLY A 78 3.63 -0.84 -5.94
C GLY A 78 4.18 -0.16 -7.19
N PHE A 79 3.74 1.07 -7.41
CA PHE A 79 4.15 1.93 -8.50
C PHE A 79 4.60 3.23 -7.89
N GLU A 80 5.89 3.52 -8.01
CA GLU A 80 6.57 4.57 -7.24
C GLU A 80 6.20 4.45 -5.74
N ASN A 81 5.51 5.46 -5.19
CA ASN A 81 5.11 5.51 -3.78
C ASN A 81 3.63 5.18 -3.53
N SER A 82 2.97 4.53 -4.49
CA SER A 82 1.61 3.98 -4.34
C SER A 82 1.66 2.46 -4.28
N ILE A 83 0.75 1.85 -3.52
CA ILE A 83 0.63 0.39 -3.38
C ILE A 83 -0.75 -0.03 -3.87
N ASN A 84 -0.80 -1.14 -4.60
CA ASN A 84 -2.04 -1.84 -4.87
C ASN A 84 -2.71 -2.22 -3.54
N PRO A 85 -4.03 -1.99 -3.37
CA PRO A 85 -4.71 -2.29 -2.10
C PRO A 85 -4.67 -3.78 -1.74
N ASP A 86 -4.60 -4.66 -2.73
CA ASP A 86 -4.70 -6.10 -2.55
C ASP A 86 -3.40 -6.84 -2.90
N LEU A 87 -3.30 -8.08 -2.41
CA LEU A 87 -2.34 -9.03 -2.96
C LEU A 87 -2.75 -9.43 -4.37
N VAL A 88 -1.78 -9.49 -5.26
CA VAL A 88 -1.98 -9.78 -6.68
C VAL A 88 -1.55 -11.22 -6.94
N GLU A 89 -2.50 -12.05 -7.37
CA GLU A 89 -2.20 -13.42 -7.78
C GLU A 89 -1.60 -13.43 -9.20
N VAL A 90 -0.40 -14.01 -9.33
CA VAL A 90 0.19 -14.35 -10.62
C VAL A 90 0.09 -15.85 -10.81
N ARG A 91 -0.69 -16.27 -11.81
CA ARG A 91 -0.83 -17.69 -12.16
C ARG A 91 0.15 -18.09 -13.25
N GLN A 92 0.51 -19.37 -13.24
CA GLN A 92 1.40 -19.94 -14.25
C GLN A 92 0.78 -19.79 -15.66
N GLY A 93 1.60 -19.35 -16.62
CA GLY A 93 1.21 -19.25 -18.03
C GLY A 93 0.23 -18.11 -18.35
N SER A 94 -0.18 -17.29 -17.38
CA SER A 94 -1.05 -16.13 -17.59
C SER A 94 -0.33 -14.82 -17.33
N THR A 95 -0.82 -13.73 -17.95
CA THR A 95 -0.41 -12.37 -17.62
C THR A 95 -1.45 -11.72 -16.72
N THR A 96 -1.09 -11.45 -15.46
CA THR A 96 -1.88 -10.63 -14.56
C THR A 96 -1.62 -9.17 -14.89
N THR A 97 -2.70 -8.43 -15.18
CA THR A 97 -2.62 -7.02 -15.58
C THR A 97 -3.30 -6.15 -14.54
N LEU A 98 -2.59 -5.12 -14.06
CA LEU A 98 -3.13 -4.09 -13.18
C LEU A 98 -3.18 -2.76 -13.94
N GLN A 99 -4.13 -1.90 -13.57
CA GLN A 99 -4.29 -0.58 -14.16
C GLN A 99 -4.02 0.48 -13.10
N LEU A 100 -3.24 1.50 -13.48
CA LEU A 100 -3.09 2.70 -12.68
C LEU A 100 -4.31 3.62 -12.86
N GLU A 101 -4.71 4.21 -11.76
CA GLU A 101 -5.68 5.29 -11.68
C GLU A 101 -5.01 6.65 -11.86
N ARG A 102 -5.82 7.64 -12.19
CA ARG A 102 -5.38 9.01 -12.43
C ARG A 102 -5.95 9.94 -11.36
N ILE A 103 -5.08 10.69 -10.69
CA ILE A 103 -5.45 11.83 -9.85
C ILE A 103 -5.29 13.09 -10.69
N ASP A 104 -6.39 13.73 -11.07
CA ASP A 104 -6.35 15.02 -11.74
C ASP A 104 -5.98 16.15 -10.78
N ILE A 105 -4.99 16.95 -11.15
CA ILE A 105 -4.65 18.18 -10.43
C ILE A 105 -5.68 19.25 -10.79
N PRO A 106 -6.46 19.77 -9.80
CA PRO A 106 -7.46 20.79 -10.05
C PRO A 106 -6.86 22.00 -10.76
N VAL A 107 -7.58 22.56 -11.74
CA VAL A 107 -7.10 23.68 -12.58
C VAL A 107 -6.61 24.86 -11.73
N ASN A 108 -7.33 25.17 -10.65
CA ASN A 108 -7.00 26.25 -9.72
C ASN A 108 -5.73 25.98 -8.86
N MET A 109 -5.09 24.82 -8.99
CA MET A 109 -3.86 24.44 -8.27
C MET A 109 -2.64 24.26 -9.18
N ARG A 110 -2.80 24.18 -10.51
CA ARG A 110 -1.73 23.80 -11.45
C ARG A 110 -0.55 24.78 -11.50
N ASP A 111 -0.78 26.06 -11.24
CA ASP A 111 0.29 27.08 -11.19
C ASP A 111 1.00 27.17 -9.83
N GLN A 112 0.52 26.39 -8.87
CA GLN A 112 1.00 26.38 -7.49
C GLN A 112 1.96 25.21 -7.29
N LYS A 113 2.72 25.25 -6.20
CA LYS A 113 3.57 24.12 -5.80
C LYS A 113 2.68 23.08 -5.15
N VAL A 114 2.43 21.97 -5.84
CA VAL A 114 1.51 20.93 -5.39
C VAL A 114 2.28 19.72 -4.88
N ARG A 115 1.72 19.05 -3.87
CA ARG A 115 2.22 17.79 -3.33
C ARG A 115 1.07 16.83 -3.15
N VAL A 116 1.27 15.58 -3.55
CA VAL A 116 0.29 14.52 -3.42
C VAL A 116 0.78 13.54 -2.37
N TYR A 117 -0.02 13.32 -1.34
CA TYR A 117 0.25 12.40 -0.23
C TYR A 117 -0.78 11.28 -0.21
N ARG A 118 -0.46 10.17 0.46
CA ARG A 118 -1.49 9.17 0.84
C ARG A 118 -2.34 9.72 1.97
N ASP A 119 -3.65 9.52 1.90
CA ASP A 119 -4.55 9.94 2.96
C ASP A 119 -4.72 8.84 4.01
N MET A 120 -3.81 8.84 4.99
CA MET A 120 -3.80 7.86 6.08
C MET A 120 -5.00 7.97 7.04
N SER A 121 -5.85 8.99 6.90
CA SER A 121 -7.14 9.04 7.62
C SER A 121 -8.17 8.06 7.05
N LYS A 122 -7.92 7.50 5.86
CA LYS A 122 -8.81 6.58 5.16
C LYS A 122 -8.38 5.13 5.38
N LEU A 123 -9.38 4.26 5.61
CA LEU A 123 -9.15 2.86 5.95
C LEU A 123 -8.32 2.10 4.88
N VAL A 124 -8.53 2.42 3.59
CA VAL A 124 -7.82 1.77 2.47
C VAL A 124 -6.30 1.97 2.55
N GLU A 125 -5.83 3.17 2.91
CA GLU A 125 -4.40 3.44 3.05
C GLU A 125 -3.82 2.79 4.31
N GLN A 126 -4.59 2.75 5.39
CA GLN A 126 -4.22 2.03 6.61
C GLN A 126 -4.07 0.52 6.35
N GLN A 127 -4.99 -0.07 5.59
CA GLN A 127 -4.96 -1.47 5.20
C GLN A 127 -3.73 -1.83 4.37
N LYS A 128 -3.31 -0.96 3.45
CA LYS A 128 -2.05 -1.13 2.70
C LYS A 128 -0.84 -1.18 3.62
N ILE A 129 -0.78 -0.31 4.63
CA ILE A 129 0.29 -0.33 5.64
C ILE A 129 0.27 -1.63 6.43
N TYR A 130 -0.90 -2.05 6.93
CA TYR A 130 -1.03 -3.33 7.64
C TYR A 130 -0.61 -4.52 6.77
N MET A 131 -1.06 -4.56 5.51
CA MET A 131 -0.75 -5.65 4.59
C MET A 131 0.76 -5.79 4.39
N THR A 132 1.44 -4.68 4.09
CA THR A 132 2.87 -4.68 3.81
C THR A 132 3.67 -5.05 5.06
N MET A 133 3.34 -4.45 6.20
CA MET A 133 3.97 -4.75 7.48
C MET A 133 3.73 -6.19 7.94
N PHE A 134 2.55 -6.74 7.66
CA PHE A 134 2.26 -8.14 7.94
C PHE A 134 3.15 -9.03 7.08
N TYR A 135 2.94 -9.08 5.76
CA TYR A 135 3.62 -10.06 4.92
C TYR A 135 5.12 -9.88 4.87
N MET A 136 5.63 -8.65 4.85
CA MET A 136 7.07 -8.40 4.69
C MET A 136 7.82 -8.23 6.02
N LYS A 137 7.10 -8.11 7.15
CA LYS A 137 7.66 -7.69 8.46
C LYS A 137 8.40 -6.33 8.44
N ARG A 138 8.22 -5.53 7.39
CA ARG A 138 8.83 -4.22 7.16
C ARG A 138 7.96 -3.41 6.21
N HIS A 139 8.14 -2.10 6.17
CA HIS A 139 7.42 -1.26 5.22
C HIS A 139 7.88 -1.51 3.79
N PHE A 140 6.95 -1.51 2.84
CA PHE A 140 7.21 -1.79 1.42
C PHE A 140 8.22 -0.80 0.78
N PHE A 141 8.26 0.44 1.26
CA PHE A 141 9.16 1.48 0.75
C PHE A 141 10.60 1.37 1.27
N PHE A 142 10.87 0.44 2.20
CA PHE A 142 12.25 0.12 2.62
C PHE A 142 13.08 -0.58 1.53
N LEU A 143 12.43 -1.08 0.48
CA LEU A 143 13.07 -1.95 -0.52
C LEU A 143 14.07 -1.25 -1.43
N ASP A 144 14.09 0.09 -1.48
CA ASP A 144 15.05 0.85 -2.27
C ASP A 144 15.81 1.87 -1.42
N LYS A 145 17.13 1.93 -1.61
CA LYS A 145 17.93 3.09 -1.19
C LYS A 145 17.65 4.31 -2.08
N ASP A 146 17.30 4.05 -3.34
CA ASP A 146 17.02 5.05 -4.37
C ASP A 146 15.51 5.17 -4.55
N ASN A 147 14.95 6.14 -3.85
CA ASN A 147 13.54 6.51 -3.95
C ASN A 147 13.15 6.87 -5.40
N PHE A 148 12.30 6.07 -6.05
CA PHE A 148 11.77 6.37 -7.38
C PHE A 148 10.64 7.41 -7.31
N GLY A 149 10.58 8.30 -8.31
CA GLY A 149 9.59 9.38 -8.48
C GLY A 149 10.14 10.75 -8.08
N ASP A 150 9.28 11.77 -7.93
CA ASP A 150 9.64 13.14 -7.54
C ASP A 150 10.19 13.28 -6.10
N LEU A 151 10.57 12.17 -5.45
CA LEU A 151 11.23 12.15 -4.15
C LEU A 151 12.64 12.80 -4.16
N TYR A 152 13.23 13.02 -5.34
CA TYR A 152 14.41 13.89 -5.47
C TYR A 152 14.08 15.36 -5.15
N LEU A 153 12.82 15.78 -5.30
CA LEU A 153 12.31 17.10 -4.90
C LEU A 153 11.77 17.14 -3.48
N ALA A 154 11.66 15.98 -2.80
CA ALA A 154 11.21 15.91 -1.42
C ALA A 154 12.25 16.49 -0.47
N GLY A 155 11.79 17.27 0.51
CA GLY A 155 12.59 17.75 1.63
C GLY A 155 13.15 16.60 2.47
N ALA A 156 14.20 16.87 3.23
CA ALA A 156 14.93 15.88 4.02
C ALA A 156 14.05 15.07 5.01
N TRP A 157 12.94 15.65 5.46
CA TRP A 157 11.99 15.06 6.41
C TRP A 157 10.73 14.45 5.76
N GLU A 158 10.62 14.52 4.44
CA GLU A 158 9.45 14.05 3.67
C GLU A 158 9.74 12.75 2.92
N ARG A 159 10.99 12.28 3.00
CA ARG A 159 11.38 10.94 2.62
C ARG A 159 10.96 9.98 3.73
N ASP A 160 10.46 8.81 3.37
CA ASP A 160 10.07 7.77 4.32
C ASP A 160 11.22 7.50 5.32
N PHE A 161 11.11 8.07 6.53
CA PHE A 161 12.07 7.93 7.65
C PHE A 161 11.95 6.55 8.32
N VAL A 162 11.71 5.53 7.50
CA VAL A 162 11.26 4.21 7.91
C VAL A 162 12.44 3.23 8.02
N GLN A 163 13.65 3.69 7.70
CA GLN A 163 14.85 2.87 7.53
C GLN A 163 15.42 2.23 8.82
N ARG A 164 14.87 2.52 10.01
CA ARG A 164 15.50 2.13 11.29
C ARG A 164 14.64 1.26 12.20
N PHE A 165 13.45 0.86 11.76
CA PHE A 165 12.48 0.27 12.65
C PHE A 165 12.13 -1.16 12.23
N THR A 166 12.46 -2.13 13.09
CA THR A 166 12.14 -3.56 12.94
C THR A 166 11.54 -4.07 14.25
N TYR A 167 10.80 -5.17 14.19
CA TYR A 167 10.31 -5.89 15.38
C TYR A 167 11.19 -7.10 15.72
N GLU A 168 12.42 -7.15 15.22
CA GLU A 168 13.36 -8.25 15.50
C GLU A 168 13.70 -8.33 17.00
N ALA A 169 13.64 -7.20 17.71
CA ALA A 169 13.80 -7.17 19.17
C ALA A 169 12.77 -8.05 19.89
N CYS A 170 11.58 -8.24 19.32
CA CYS A 170 10.52 -9.06 19.94
C CYS A 170 10.88 -10.54 20.09
N ASP A 171 11.83 -11.05 19.31
CA ASP A 171 12.30 -12.43 19.46
C ASP A 171 13.10 -12.63 20.77
N ASN A 172 13.53 -11.54 21.42
CA ASN A 172 14.40 -11.55 22.61
C ASN A 172 13.78 -10.87 23.83
N VAL A 173 12.54 -10.37 23.75
CA VAL A 173 11.83 -9.76 24.89
C VAL A 173 11.30 -10.89 25.78
N GLN A 174 11.75 -10.93 27.04
CA GLN A 174 11.27 -11.86 28.06
C GLN A 174 10.74 -11.07 29.25
N ASP A 175 9.66 -11.58 29.86
CA ASP A 175 9.11 -11.04 31.10
C ASP A 175 9.66 -11.81 32.30
N GLY A 176 9.88 -11.09 33.40
CA GLY A 176 10.08 -11.64 34.73
C GLY A 176 9.10 -10.95 35.66
N ASP A 177 8.66 -11.61 36.73
CA ASP A 177 7.55 -11.13 37.57
C ASP A 177 7.73 -9.65 38.05
N ASP A 178 8.98 -9.23 38.27
CA ASP A 178 9.37 -7.89 38.73
C ASP A 178 9.78 -6.90 37.61
N ALA A 179 9.45 -7.18 36.34
CA ALA A 179 9.88 -6.33 35.23
C ALA A 179 9.25 -4.91 35.29
N PRO A 180 10.01 -3.85 34.95
CA PRO A 180 9.50 -2.49 34.86
C PRO A 180 8.29 -2.35 33.92
N ALA A 181 7.45 -1.35 34.14
CA ALA A 181 6.27 -1.09 33.31
C ALA A 181 6.58 -0.93 31.80
N SER A 182 7.77 -0.41 31.46
CA SER A 182 8.22 -0.30 30.07
C SER A 182 8.45 -1.67 29.42
N VAL A 183 9.02 -2.63 30.16
CA VAL A 183 9.23 -4.00 29.71
C VAL A 183 7.88 -4.70 29.52
N LYS A 184 6.97 -4.58 30.49
CA LYS A 184 5.61 -5.14 30.39
C LYS A 184 4.84 -4.57 29.20
N ARG A 185 5.08 -3.30 28.84
CA ARG A 185 4.54 -2.69 27.61
C ARG A 185 5.18 -3.27 26.35
N ALA A 186 6.50 -3.42 26.32
CA ALA A 186 7.22 -4.03 25.21
C ALA A 186 6.77 -5.48 24.96
N VAL A 187 6.57 -6.28 26.02
CA VAL A 187 6.00 -7.64 25.96
C VAL A 187 4.65 -7.64 25.27
N LYS A 188 3.70 -6.79 25.70
CA LYS A 188 2.36 -6.70 25.06
C LYS A 188 2.42 -6.31 23.59
N ILE A 189 3.33 -5.42 23.21
CA ILE A 189 3.55 -5.04 21.81
C ILE A 189 4.06 -6.24 21.01
N CYS A 190 5.01 -6.97 21.57
CA CYS A 190 5.57 -8.17 20.94
C CYS A 190 4.60 -9.34 20.89
N GLU A 191 3.71 -9.48 21.87
CA GLU A 191 2.59 -10.41 21.83
C GLU A 191 1.62 -10.05 20.69
N ALA A 192 1.21 -8.78 20.57
CA ALA A 192 0.37 -8.33 19.47
C ALA A 192 1.03 -8.58 18.10
N TRP A 193 2.33 -8.30 17.99
CA TRP A 193 3.12 -8.62 16.80
C TRP A 193 3.16 -10.13 16.53
N GLY A 194 3.55 -10.96 17.49
CA GLY A 194 3.72 -12.41 17.33
C GLY A 194 2.41 -13.19 17.14
N ALA A 195 1.33 -12.72 17.75
CA ALA A 195 0.02 -13.34 17.68
C ALA A 195 -0.75 -13.00 16.40
N ALA A 196 -0.40 -11.91 15.70
CA ALA A 196 -1.13 -11.51 14.50
C ALA A 196 -1.22 -12.62 13.43
N ARG A 197 -2.44 -12.94 13.01
CA ARG A 197 -2.77 -13.97 12.00
C ARG A 197 -3.27 -13.36 10.70
N SER A 198 -3.57 -12.07 10.71
CA SER A 198 -3.99 -11.29 9.55
C SER A 198 -3.45 -9.86 9.64
N PRO A 199 -3.40 -9.11 8.52
CA PRO A 199 -2.94 -7.72 8.52
C PRO A 199 -3.64 -6.83 9.56
N LYS A 200 -4.97 -6.94 9.67
CA LYS A 200 -5.77 -6.12 10.61
C LYS A 200 -5.40 -6.32 12.08
N ASP A 201 -4.81 -7.46 12.44
CA ASP A 201 -4.41 -7.74 13.82
C ASP A 201 -3.24 -6.83 14.26
N LEU A 202 -2.55 -6.20 13.30
CA LEU A 202 -1.51 -5.21 13.58
C LEU A 202 -2.06 -3.84 13.95
N ARG A 203 -3.38 -3.59 13.86
CA ARG A 203 -3.98 -2.27 14.08
C ARG A 203 -3.58 -1.62 15.39
N SER A 204 -3.42 -2.39 16.47
CA SER A 204 -3.03 -1.87 17.79
C SER A 204 -1.63 -1.25 17.82
N LEU A 205 -0.80 -1.55 16.82
CA LEU A 205 0.56 -1.03 16.68
C LEU A 205 0.60 0.33 15.96
N PHE A 206 -0.53 0.78 15.41
CA PHE A 206 -0.63 2.02 14.63
C PHE A 206 -1.76 2.91 15.16
N ASN A 207 -1.48 4.20 15.26
CA ASN A 207 -2.49 5.21 15.57
C ASN A 207 -2.61 6.19 14.41
N PHE A 208 -3.67 6.03 13.62
CA PHE A 208 -4.03 6.91 12.51
C PHE A 208 -4.95 8.08 12.91
N ASN A 209 -5.45 8.08 14.16
CA ASN A 209 -6.39 9.08 14.68
C ASN A 209 -5.65 10.17 15.45
N VAL A 210 -4.62 10.75 14.84
CA VAL A 210 -3.82 11.76 15.53
C VAL A 210 -4.60 13.07 15.46
N VAL A 211 -5.11 13.50 16.62
CA VAL A 211 -5.86 14.72 17.01
C VAL A 211 -6.45 15.55 15.87
N GLU A 212 -7.70 16.00 15.96
CA GLU A 212 -8.41 16.74 14.89
C GLU A 212 -7.63 17.89 14.21
N GLN A 213 -6.70 18.53 14.94
CA GLN A 213 -5.79 19.59 14.48
C GLN A 213 -4.58 19.09 13.66
N GLN A 214 -4.38 17.77 13.57
CA GLN A 214 -3.24 17.05 12.99
C GLN A 214 -3.67 16.03 11.91
N LYS A 215 -4.85 16.22 11.31
CA LYS A 215 -5.32 15.49 10.12
C LYS A 215 -4.49 15.83 8.87
N ASP A 216 -3.16 15.91 8.94
CA ASP A 216 -2.27 16.20 7.81
C ASP A 216 -1.85 14.92 7.04
N GLY A 217 -2.24 13.73 7.54
CA GLY A 217 -1.96 12.43 6.92
C GLY A 217 -0.82 11.66 7.60
N SER A 218 -0.29 12.19 8.69
CA SER A 218 0.66 11.54 9.58
C SER A 218 -0.01 10.52 10.50
N PHE A 219 0.77 9.57 11.01
CA PHE A 219 0.29 8.55 11.96
C PHE A 219 1.40 8.19 12.94
N ASP A 220 1.04 7.56 14.06
CA ASP A 220 2.03 7.02 14.99
C ASP A 220 2.15 5.51 14.81
N GLN A 221 3.36 4.99 14.97
CA GLN A 221 3.61 3.56 15.05
C GLN A 221 4.41 3.26 16.32
N ILE A 222 4.02 2.21 17.03
CA ILE A 222 4.66 1.76 18.25
C ILE A 222 5.63 0.63 17.94
N TRP A 223 6.88 0.75 18.38
CA TRP A 223 7.94 -0.22 18.11
C TRP A 223 8.66 -0.63 19.39
N VAL A 224 9.41 -1.73 19.31
CA VAL A 224 10.33 -2.18 20.37
C VAL A 224 11.75 -2.07 19.83
N SER A 225 12.54 -1.16 20.40
CA SER A 225 13.91 -0.85 19.93
C SER A 225 14.98 -1.72 20.59
N THR A 226 14.70 -2.16 21.81
CA THR A 226 15.53 -3.06 22.63
C THR A 226 14.61 -3.90 23.51
N PRO A 227 15.07 -5.03 24.09
CA PRO A 227 14.23 -5.94 24.86
C PRO A 227 13.44 -5.30 26.04
N SER A 228 13.77 -4.06 26.42
CA SER A 228 13.21 -3.36 27.57
C SER A 228 12.52 -2.02 27.29
N ASP A 229 12.46 -1.59 26.02
CA ASP A 229 11.94 -0.26 25.67
C ASP A 229 10.97 -0.29 24.48
N SER A 230 9.92 0.54 24.58
CA SER A 230 8.94 0.74 23.53
C SER A 230 8.92 2.21 23.12
N LEU A 231 9.09 2.48 21.83
CA LEU A 231 9.12 3.83 21.29
C LEU A 231 7.87 4.08 20.44
N VAL A 232 7.25 5.24 20.63
CA VAL A 232 6.20 5.73 19.73
C VAL A 232 6.86 6.64 18.71
N MET A 233 6.82 6.26 17.44
CA MET A 233 7.36 7.04 16.34
C MET A 233 6.25 7.70 15.54
N ARG A 234 6.38 9.02 15.35
CA ARG A 234 5.54 9.82 14.46
C ARG A 234 6.02 9.66 13.02
N HIS A 235 5.18 9.09 12.16
CA HIS A 235 5.41 9.04 10.72
C HIS A 235 4.80 10.29 10.05
N PRO A 236 5.58 11.08 9.30
CA PRO A 236 5.04 12.19 8.52
C PRO A 236 4.11 11.66 7.41
N PRO A 237 3.29 12.52 6.78
CA PRO A 237 2.47 12.11 5.64
C PRO A 237 3.33 11.52 4.52
N TYR A 238 2.92 10.36 4.01
CA TYR A 238 3.70 9.66 2.99
C TYR A 238 3.50 10.30 1.62
N LEU A 239 4.58 10.90 1.11
CA LEU A 239 4.59 11.59 -0.16
C LEU A 239 4.49 10.59 -1.32
N VAL A 240 3.56 10.84 -2.24
CA VAL A 240 3.39 10.07 -3.46
C VAL A 240 4.15 10.72 -4.60
N ALA A 241 3.92 12.01 -4.83
CA ALA A 241 4.50 12.79 -5.92
C ALA A 241 4.57 14.29 -5.59
N VAL A 242 5.45 15.01 -6.29
CA VAL A 242 5.58 16.48 -6.25
C VAL A 242 5.41 17.01 -7.67
N PRO A 243 4.16 17.11 -8.18
CA PRO A 243 3.92 17.54 -9.55
C PRO A 243 4.53 18.93 -9.80
N LEU A 244 5.24 19.08 -10.92
CA LEU A 244 5.71 20.37 -11.40
C LEU A 244 4.51 21.28 -11.72
N LYS A 245 4.78 22.59 -11.79
CA LYS A 245 3.80 23.56 -12.28
C LYS A 245 3.33 23.15 -13.67
N ASN A 246 2.03 23.32 -13.91
CA ASN A 246 1.30 22.93 -15.11
C ASN A 246 1.00 21.43 -15.24
N SER A 247 1.53 20.57 -14.37
CA SER A 247 1.19 19.15 -14.44
C SER A 247 -0.28 18.91 -14.17
N THR A 248 -0.87 18.10 -15.05
CA THR A 248 -2.32 17.92 -15.09
C THR A 248 -2.79 16.73 -14.25
N PHE A 249 -1.93 15.73 -14.01
CA PHE A 249 -2.27 14.55 -13.23
C PHE A 249 -1.06 13.83 -12.62
N VAL A 250 -1.37 12.91 -11.69
CA VAL A 250 -0.44 11.90 -11.14
C VAL A 250 -1.09 10.53 -11.28
N SER A 251 -0.30 9.51 -11.59
CA SER A 251 -0.79 8.13 -11.68
C SER A 251 -0.44 7.32 -10.45
N VAL A 252 -1.42 6.56 -9.97
CA VAL A 252 -1.35 5.86 -8.69
C VAL A 252 -2.13 4.55 -8.76
N PHE A 253 -1.90 3.63 -7.83
CA PHE A 253 -2.85 2.55 -7.60
C PHE A 253 -4.17 3.04 -6.96
N PRO A 254 -5.28 2.29 -7.08
CA PRO A 254 -6.53 2.59 -6.38
C PRO A 254 -6.33 2.85 -4.89
N GLY A 255 -6.99 3.86 -4.33
CA GLY A 255 -6.81 4.24 -2.94
C GLY A 255 -7.26 5.67 -2.63
N ALA A 256 -6.79 6.18 -1.50
CA ALA A 256 -7.12 7.53 -1.04
C ALA A 256 -5.87 8.40 -0.90
N TYR A 257 -5.99 9.62 -1.41
CA TYR A 257 -4.89 10.55 -1.59
C TYR A 257 -5.30 11.95 -1.19
N ARG A 258 -4.30 12.78 -0.92
CA ARG A 258 -4.48 14.17 -0.58
C ARG A 258 -3.58 15.07 -1.39
N ILE A 259 -4.19 16.04 -2.06
CA ILE A 259 -3.49 17.11 -2.75
C ILE A 259 -3.35 18.29 -1.80
N ASN A 260 -2.11 18.68 -1.53
CA ASN A 260 -1.76 19.85 -0.74
C ASN A 260 -1.04 20.87 -1.61
N VAL A 261 -1.38 22.14 -1.46
CA VAL A 261 -0.61 23.25 -2.03
C VAL A 261 0.44 23.69 -1.01
N GLU A 262 1.72 23.74 -1.39
CA GLU A 262 2.76 24.34 -0.57
C GLU A 262 2.49 25.84 -0.39
N GLY A 263 2.52 26.24 0.87
CA GLY A 263 2.23 27.59 1.31
C GLY A 263 1.41 27.51 2.58
N LYS A 264 1.76 28.36 3.52
CA LYS A 264 0.97 28.57 4.73
C LYS A 264 0.23 29.89 4.57
N ASP A 265 -1.03 29.93 4.93
CA ASP A 265 -1.71 31.20 5.14
C ASP A 265 -0.99 31.99 6.24
N ALA A 266 -1.38 33.25 6.47
CA ALA A 266 -0.78 34.10 7.51
C ALA A 266 -0.86 33.49 8.93
N LYS A 267 -1.61 32.41 9.13
CA LYS A 267 -1.79 31.68 10.39
C LYS A 267 -1.02 30.36 10.44
N GLY A 268 -0.19 30.06 9.44
CA GLY A 268 0.62 28.86 9.43
C GLY A 268 -0.09 27.59 8.92
N LYS A 269 -1.31 27.70 8.37
CA LYS A 269 -2.12 26.56 7.88
C LYS A 269 -1.97 26.38 6.38
N THR A 270 -1.91 25.12 5.91
CA THR A 270 -1.89 24.82 4.47
C THR A 270 -3.07 25.47 3.77
N ILE A 271 -2.79 26.23 2.70
CA ILE A 271 -3.75 27.14 2.07
C ILE A 271 -4.92 26.37 1.44
N LYS A 272 -4.69 25.17 0.88
CA LYS A 272 -5.73 24.28 0.33
C LYS A 272 -5.32 22.81 0.43
N ASN A 273 -6.23 21.97 0.94
CA ASN A 273 -6.11 20.51 0.99
C ASN A 273 -7.35 19.89 0.34
N VAL A 274 -7.16 18.92 -0.56
CA VAL A 274 -8.26 18.18 -1.21
C VAL A 274 -8.01 16.69 -1.03
N SER A 275 -8.96 15.99 -0.41
CA SER A 275 -8.96 14.52 -0.35
C SER A 275 -9.59 13.97 -1.62
N ILE A 276 -8.98 12.95 -2.20
CA ILE A 276 -9.41 12.30 -3.44
C ILE A 276 -9.35 10.79 -3.23
N GLU A 277 -10.42 10.09 -3.57
CA GLU A 277 -10.47 8.63 -3.64
C GLU A 277 -10.51 8.24 -5.13
N VAL A 278 -9.66 7.30 -5.54
CA VAL A 278 -9.58 6.82 -6.93
C VAL A 278 -9.66 5.30 -6.98
N GLY A 279 -10.32 4.79 -8.03
CA GLY A 279 -10.58 3.36 -8.24
C GLY A 279 -11.69 2.80 -7.34
N ASN A 280 -12.27 1.68 -7.78
CA ASN A 280 -13.27 0.94 -7.03
C ASN A 280 -12.59 -0.07 -6.09
N TYR A 281 -12.56 0.25 -4.80
CA TYR A 281 -12.18 -0.69 -3.74
C TYR A 281 -13.36 -0.86 -2.78
N SER A 282 -13.66 -2.10 -2.37
CA SER A 282 -14.72 -2.37 -1.39
C SER A 282 -14.45 -1.60 -0.10
N LYS A 283 -15.33 -0.66 0.23
CA LYS A 283 -15.38 0.00 1.56
C LYS A 283 -15.83 -0.96 2.67
N SER A 284 -16.29 -2.16 2.33
CA SER A 284 -16.57 -3.21 3.32
C SER A 284 -15.27 -3.89 3.72
N GLY A 285 -14.93 -3.80 5.01
CA GLY A 285 -13.93 -4.67 5.62
C GLY A 285 -14.45 -6.10 5.57
N SER A 286 -14.14 -6.82 4.49
CA SER A 286 -14.65 -8.18 4.31
C SER A 286 -13.96 -9.17 5.25
N THR A 287 -14.74 -10.16 5.64
CA THR A 287 -14.50 -11.18 6.67
C THR A 287 -13.59 -12.33 6.23
N LEU A 288 -13.03 -12.25 5.02
CA LEU A 288 -11.99 -13.14 4.52
C LEU A 288 -10.87 -12.23 3.99
N GLY A 289 -9.63 -12.48 4.39
CA GLY A 289 -8.47 -11.70 3.93
C GLY A 289 -8.38 -11.67 2.40
N PHE A 290 -9.02 -10.67 1.81
CA PHE A 290 -9.09 -10.26 0.41
C PHE A 290 -9.74 -11.27 -0.55
N SER A 291 -11.00 -10.98 -0.91
CA SER A 291 -11.67 -11.47 -2.11
C SER A 291 -12.30 -10.27 -2.80
N LEU A 292 -11.74 -9.86 -3.93
CA LEU A 292 -12.37 -8.94 -4.86
C LEU A 292 -12.38 -9.59 -6.24
N ASN A 293 -13.59 -9.93 -6.70
CA ASN A 293 -13.82 -10.25 -8.09
C ASN A 293 -13.49 -9.02 -8.92
N VAL A 294 -12.49 -9.16 -9.79
CA VAL A 294 -12.24 -8.23 -10.89
C VAL A 294 -13.11 -8.71 -12.04
N ASP A 295 -14.33 -8.21 -12.14
CA ASP A 295 -15.01 -8.15 -13.42
C ASP A 295 -14.83 -6.74 -13.97
N GLY A 296 -13.88 -6.64 -14.89
CA GLY A 296 -13.73 -5.45 -15.71
C GLY A 296 -14.98 -5.29 -16.57
N LEU A 297 -15.63 -4.13 -16.46
CA LEU A 297 -16.35 -3.57 -17.60
C LEU A 297 -16.42 -2.06 -17.46
N PHE A 298 -15.92 -1.37 -18.48
CA PHE A 298 -16.24 0.02 -18.74
C PHE A 298 -17.74 0.17 -18.92
N THR A 299 -18.39 0.97 -18.08
CA THR A 299 -19.49 1.86 -18.50
C THR A 299 -19.40 3.15 -17.72
N ASN A 300 -19.13 4.24 -18.43
CA ASN A 300 -19.65 5.55 -18.04
C ASN A 300 -21.18 5.43 -17.85
N LEU A 301 -21.72 6.06 -16.80
CA LEU A 301 -22.98 6.83 -16.73
C LEU A 301 -23.54 6.84 -15.31
N GLY A 302 -23.76 8.05 -14.76
CA GLY A 302 -24.75 8.31 -13.71
C GLY A 302 -24.19 8.75 -12.36
N GLU A 303 -24.29 10.06 -12.07
CA GLU A 303 -24.59 10.52 -10.71
C GLU A 303 -25.74 9.65 -10.19
N GLY A 304 -25.54 9.02 -9.03
CA GLY A 304 -26.52 8.09 -8.46
C GLY A 304 -27.80 8.82 -8.09
N ASP A 305 -28.81 8.75 -8.97
CA ASP A 305 -30.14 9.25 -8.71
C ASP A 305 -30.79 8.42 -7.60
N CYS A 306 -30.89 9.01 -6.41
CA CYS A 306 -31.48 8.37 -5.24
C CYS A 306 -33.01 8.28 -5.30
N ALA A 307 -33.64 8.75 -6.38
CA ALA A 307 -35.09 8.80 -6.56
C ALA A 307 -35.80 7.47 -6.25
N SER A 308 -35.18 6.32 -6.49
CA SER A 308 -35.76 4.98 -6.26
C SER A 308 -35.12 4.20 -5.09
N ALA A 309 -34.27 4.82 -4.27
CA ALA A 309 -33.56 4.14 -3.19
C ALA A 309 -34.48 3.69 -2.04
N ARG A 310 -34.21 2.50 -1.49
CA ARG A 310 -34.95 1.94 -0.33
C ARG A 310 -34.51 2.61 0.97
N THR A 311 -33.22 2.92 1.09
CA THR A 311 -32.62 3.65 2.21
C THR A 311 -31.52 4.57 1.69
N TRP A 312 -31.30 5.70 2.35
CA TRP A 312 -30.23 6.66 2.02
C TRP A 312 -29.68 7.34 3.26
N GLU A 313 -28.55 8.04 3.11
CA GLU A 313 -27.85 8.77 4.15
C GLU A 313 -27.64 10.21 3.71
N THR A 314 -27.83 11.17 4.62
CA THR A 314 -27.55 12.59 4.43
C THR A 314 -26.44 13.02 5.41
N GLU A 315 -25.91 14.24 5.25
CA GLU A 315 -24.94 14.79 6.21
C GLU A 315 -25.52 14.93 7.63
N SER A 316 -26.84 15.03 7.77
CA SER A 316 -27.53 15.19 9.04
C SER A 316 -28.05 13.88 9.63
N ARG A 317 -28.26 12.84 8.80
CA ARG A 317 -28.72 11.52 9.26
C ARG A 317 -28.09 10.37 8.49
N ALA A 318 -27.57 9.41 9.26
CA ALA A 318 -26.98 8.17 8.75
C ALA A 318 -28.00 7.09 8.34
N TYR A 319 -29.30 7.33 8.46
CA TYR A 319 -30.32 6.36 8.04
C TYR A 319 -31.65 7.04 7.77
N CYS A 320 -32.07 7.02 6.51
CA CYS A 320 -33.30 7.60 6.01
C CYS A 320 -34.09 6.59 5.19
N THR A 321 -35.40 6.54 5.41
CA THR A 321 -36.35 5.66 4.69
C THR A 321 -37.53 6.42 4.09
N SER A 322 -37.74 7.68 4.49
CA SER A 322 -38.73 8.63 3.95
C SER A 322 -38.17 10.05 3.97
N ASP A 323 -38.51 10.87 2.98
CA ASP A 323 -38.12 12.29 2.89
C ASP A 323 -38.80 13.14 3.97
N ASP A 324 -39.91 12.65 4.53
CA ASP A 324 -40.65 13.32 5.62
C ASP A 324 -39.93 13.28 6.98
N GLN A 325 -38.83 12.52 7.09
CA GLN A 325 -38.02 12.49 8.30
C GLN A 325 -37.11 13.72 8.33
N GLU A 326 -37.07 14.41 9.48
CA GLU A 326 -36.20 15.58 9.64
C GLU A 326 -34.73 15.21 9.38
N GLY A 327 -34.12 15.92 8.44
CA GLY A 327 -32.76 15.69 7.97
C GLY A 327 -32.63 14.61 6.88
N CYS A 328 -33.73 14.05 6.36
CA CYS A 328 -33.70 12.97 5.37
C CYS A 328 -34.05 13.38 3.94
N ASP A 329 -33.76 14.62 3.55
CA ASP A 329 -33.97 15.05 2.16
C ASP A 329 -33.09 14.23 1.19
N ARG A 330 -33.76 13.48 0.31
CA ARG A 330 -33.13 12.58 -0.67
C ARG A 330 -32.38 13.33 -1.77
N SER A 331 -32.71 14.59 -2.03
CA SER A 331 -31.93 15.44 -2.93
C SER A 331 -30.57 15.84 -2.32
N ALA A 332 -30.44 15.74 -1.00
CA ALA A 332 -29.20 15.95 -0.25
C ALA A 332 -28.53 14.62 0.18
N ALA A 333 -28.89 13.51 -0.47
CA ALA A 333 -28.33 12.21 -0.15
C ALA A 333 -26.85 12.11 -0.54
N SER A 334 -26.04 11.70 0.43
CA SER A 334 -24.61 11.44 0.28
C SER A 334 -24.31 9.99 -0.11
N SER A 335 -25.23 9.07 0.18
CA SER A 335 -25.17 7.66 -0.20
C SER A 335 -26.56 7.04 -0.23
N CYS A 336 -26.80 6.07 -1.10
CA CYS A 336 -28.11 5.45 -1.32
C CYS A 336 -27.98 3.96 -1.57
N THR A 337 -28.92 3.19 -1.01
CA THR A 337 -29.04 1.74 -1.24
C THR A 337 -30.11 1.52 -2.31
N PRO A 338 -29.73 1.01 -3.51
CA PRO A 338 -30.69 0.64 -4.54
C PRO A 338 -31.69 -0.42 -4.02
N MET A 339 -32.89 -0.46 -4.60
CA MET A 339 -33.95 -1.41 -4.23
C MET A 339 -33.53 -2.87 -4.29
#